data_AF-A0A7J9BE91-F1
#
_entry.id   AF-A0A7J9BE91-F1
#
_cell.length_a   1.000
_cell.length_b   1.000
_cell.length_c   1.000
_cell.angle_alpha   90.00
_cell.angle_beta   90.00
_cell.angle_gamma   90.00
#
_symmetry.space_group_name_H-M   'P 1'
#
loop_
_entity.id
_entity.type
_entity.pdbx_description
1 polymer ?
#
loop_
_entity_poly.entity_id
_entity_poly.type
_entity_poly.pdbx_seq_one_letter_code
_entity_poly.pdbx_strand_id
1 'polypeptide(L)'
;PSFVLPALVHLVCLSEEKARPAASEALFRVLKHHNQKPEVICMMLDSLRNLSQDQADAEAGACKGKGSNFDCNRVLRLIPEWSKTVQDWNALIGPLIDKMFAEPSNATIVRFLSYINEQLAEAADVVLSRVVFQMKGQKGIDEDFFSRWETKTCPSDDSMRMQQSLFERLCPLLIVRLLPLRVFNDLNSSVVYGQLRNAPLMHEYGDVSITGDDSVVAFLVNRAFSKFEFEDVRKLAAELCGRIHPQVLLPLVCSQLERATESRDILKIIACLFSVCTSLVVRGKESLVHPFILQIWRTIKVILLWPSSDGDQVSKAQHGGIDCLALMICAESQAPELFEDCTSWRRNIAGKKGNRGNAITEFCALRNVISQLINDESDISGSKLPYENSEPVPVPFRLCMANVLISACQKISDYGKESLAKTILPCLIDSVEVETQPEIRAAFIQVMFSAVYHLKLAVLPCSRDLLKLSLKFLGKRSE
;
A
#
# COMPACT_ATOMS: atom_id res chain seq x y z
N PRO A 1 35.35 10.19 23.09
CA PRO A 1 34.40 10.20 21.94
C PRO A 1 34.02 11.62 21.49
N SER A 2 33.54 12.47 22.40
CA SER A 2 33.10 13.85 22.14
C SER A 2 34.05 14.70 21.30
N PHE A 3 35.36 14.61 21.55
CA PHE A 3 36.34 15.43 20.84
C PHE A 3 36.72 14.89 19.45
N VAL A 4 36.70 13.56 19.26
CA VAL A 4 37.30 12.91 18.07
C VAL A 4 36.24 12.43 17.07
N LEU A 5 35.06 12.04 17.55
CA LEU A 5 34.02 11.44 16.71
C LEU A 5 33.48 12.41 15.64
N PRO A 6 33.15 13.68 15.95
CA PRO A 6 32.68 14.62 14.92
C PRO A 6 33.73 14.85 13.82
N ALA A 7 35.01 14.96 14.20
CA ALA A 7 36.12 15.11 13.26
C ALA A 7 36.27 13.87 12.36
N LEU A 8 36.13 12.65 12.91
CA LEU A 8 36.15 11.41 12.12
C LEU A 8 34.97 11.33 11.14
N VAL A 9 33.76 11.70 11.57
CA VAL A 9 32.57 11.75 10.70
C VAL A 9 32.79 12.74 9.54
N HIS A 10 33.27 13.95 9.85
CA HIS A 10 33.62 14.95 8.84
C HIS A 10 34.65 14.41 7.84
N LEU A 11 35.71 13.75 8.31
CA LEU A 11 36.70 13.13 7.44
C LEU A 11 36.09 12.05 6.54
N VAL A 12 35.26 11.16 7.05
CA VAL A 12 34.63 10.12 6.20
C VAL A 12 33.73 10.74 5.12
N CYS A 13 32.96 11.77 5.49
CA CYS A 13 32.04 12.43 4.58
C CYS A 13 32.72 13.29 3.51
N LEU A 14 33.82 13.98 3.83
CA LEU A 14 34.44 14.98 2.96
C LEU A 14 35.81 14.60 2.37
N SER A 15 36.50 13.57 2.90
CA SER A 15 37.88 13.28 2.50
C SER A 15 38.03 12.74 1.08
N GLU A 16 39.17 13.09 0.47
CA GLU A 16 39.70 12.46 -0.73
C GLU A 16 39.88 10.94 -0.56
N GLU A 17 39.94 10.21 -1.68
CA GLU A 17 39.95 8.73 -1.68
C GLU A 17 41.07 8.10 -0.86
N LYS A 18 42.20 8.79 -0.69
CA LYS A 18 43.39 8.25 -0.01
C LYS A 18 43.26 8.18 1.51
N ALA A 19 42.67 9.19 2.16
CA ALA A 19 42.55 9.26 3.63
C ALA A 19 41.27 8.57 4.14
N ARG A 20 40.30 8.33 3.26
CA ARG A 20 38.98 7.80 3.59
C ARG A 20 39.01 6.39 4.20
N PRO A 21 39.75 5.39 3.68
CA PRO A 21 39.73 4.04 4.25
C PRO A 21 40.22 4.03 5.70
N ALA A 22 41.27 4.80 6.00
CA ALA A 22 41.80 4.92 7.36
C ALA A 22 40.81 5.62 8.30
N ALA A 23 40.16 6.70 7.84
CA ALA A 23 39.13 7.40 8.62
C ALA A 23 37.90 6.51 8.88
N SER A 24 37.44 5.76 7.87
CA SER A 24 36.32 4.81 8.01
C SER A 24 36.65 3.67 8.97
N GLU A 25 37.85 3.10 8.88
CA GLU A 25 38.31 2.05 9.81
C GLU A 25 38.44 2.59 11.24
N ALA A 26 38.98 3.79 11.42
CA ALA A 26 39.05 4.43 12.73
C ALA A 26 37.66 4.69 13.31
N LEU A 27 36.73 5.23 12.52
CA LEU A 27 35.34 5.44 12.92
C LEU A 27 34.67 4.12 13.31
N PHE A 28 34.80 3.09 12.49
CA PHE A 28 34.25 1.76 12.77
C PHE A 28 34.79 1.19 14.09
N ARG A 29 36.10 1.29 14.36
CA ARG A 29 36.69 0.84 15.62
C ARG A 29 36.16 1.60 16.83
N VAL A 30 35.95 2.91 16.72
CA VAL A 30 35.35 3.73 17.80
C VAL A 30 33.92 3.26 18.08
N LEU A 31 33.11 3.08 17.03
CA LEU A 31 31.73 2.60 17.17
C LEU A 31 31.68 1.18 17.75
N LYS A 32 32.58 0.29 17.33
CA LYS A 32 32.71 -1.08 17.85
C LYS A 32 33.09 -1.10 19.34
N HIS A 33 34.03 -0.24 19.76
CA HIS A 33 34.46 -0.17 21.16
C HIS A 33 33.37 0.42 22.09
N HIS A 34 32.46 1.21 21.54
CA HIS A 34 31.35 1.83 22.26
C HIS A 34 29.98 1.29 21.82
N ASN A 35 29.94 0.04 21.40
CA ASN A 35 28.76 -0.66 20.87
C ASN A 35 27.58 -0.84 21.85
N GLN A 36 27.69 -0.37 23.09
CA GLN A 36 26.63 -0.35 24.11
C GLN A 36 26.31 1.05 24.61
N LYS A 37 26.96 2.09 24.07
CA LYS A 37 26.78 3.48 24.53
C LYS A 37 25.91 4.26 23.53
N PRO A 38 24.60 4.40 23.78
CA PRO A 38 23.70 5.08 22.85
C PRO A 38 24.14 6.53 22.60
N GLU A 39 24.75 7.19 23.58
CA GLU A 39 25.22 8.58 23.46
C GLU A 39 26.27 8.75 22.35
N VAL A 40 27.10 7.73 22.12
CA VAL A 40 28.11 7.75 21.05
C VAL A 40 27.45 7.67 19.67
N ILE A 41 26.39 6.87 19.54
CA ILE A 41 25.61 6.75 18.30
C ILE A 41 24.82 8.03 18.05
N CYS A 42 24.18 8.57 19.09
CA CYS A 42 23.48 9.86 19.02
C CYS A 42 24.42 10.98 18.55
N MET A 43 25.63 11.05 19.10
CA MET A 43 26.65 12.03 18.70
C MET A 43 27.11 11.87 17.24
N MET A 44 27.22 10.64 16.74
CA MET A 44 27.50 10.39 15.33
C MET A 44 26.36 10.92 14.45
N LEU A 45 25.11 10.68 14.84
CA LEU A 45 23.92 11.16 14.13
C LEU A 45 23.82 12.69 14.14
N ASP A 46 24.14 13.32 15.28
CA ASP A 46 24.22 14.78 15.41
C ASP A 46 25.28 15.37 14.49
N SER A 47 26.45 14.72 14.44
CA SER A 47 27.53 15.13 13.54
C SER A 47 27.11 15.06 12.07
N LEU A 48 26.41 14.00 11.67
CA LEU A 48 25.89 13.86 10.30
C LEU A 48 24.82 14.91 9.97
N ARG A 49 23.94 15.22 10.93
CA ARG A 49 22.91 16.25 10.79
C ARG A 49 23.53 17.62 10.58
N ASN A 50 24.47 18.02 11.46
CA ASN A 50 25.10 19.33 11.40
C ASN A 50 25.81 19.54 10.06
N LEU A 51 26.57 18.56 9.58
CA LEU A 51 27.23 18.64 8.27
C LEU A 51 26.24 18.76 7.10
N SER A 52 25.08 18.13 7.20
CA SER A 52 24.04 18.22 6.17
C SER A 52 23.39 19.60 6.15
N GLN A 53 23.22 20.22 7.33
CA GLN A 53 22.68 21.58 7.46
C GLN A 53 23.69 22.63 6.97
N ASP A 54 24.95 22.53 7.39
CA ASP A 54 26.02 23.44 6.97
C ASP A 54 26.16 23.47 5.43
N GLN A 55 25.95 22.33 4.79
CA GLN A 55 25.94 22.19 3.34
C GLN A 55 24.73 22.89 2.69
N ALA A 56 23.52 22.68 3.23
CA ALA A 56 22.31 23.31 2.72
C ALA A 56 22.36 24.84 2.84
N ASP A 57 22.90 25.35 3.95
CA ASP A 57 23.07 26.78 4.20
C ASP A 57 24.13 27.40 3.26
N ALA A 58 25.22 26.67 2.98
CA ALA A 58 26.23 27.09 2.01
C ALA A 58 25.69 27.14 0.57
N GLU A 59 24.84 26.20 0.18
CA GLU A 59 24.17 26.16 -1.13
C GLU A 59 23.11 27.28 -1.28
N ALA A 60 22.44 27.66 -0.20
CA ALA A 60 21.49 28.76 -0.18
C ALA A 60 22.17 30.14 -0.25
N GLY A 61 23.41 30.27 0.24
CA GLY A 61 24.15 31.53 0.34
C GLY A 61 25.15 31.84 -0.78
N ALA A 62 25.58 30.87 -1.59
CA ALA A 62 26.70 31.04 -2.52
C ALA A 62 26.36 30.79 -4.01
N CYS A 63 26.83 31.70 -4.87
CA CYS A 63 26.96 31.51 -6.32
C CYS A 63 27.62 30.17 -6.65
N LYS A 64 26.95 29.35 -7.47
CA LYS A 64 27.38 28.07 -8.08
C LYS A 64 28.91 27.92 -8.18
N GLY A 65 29.51 27.39 -7.12
CA GLY A 65 30.92 26.98 -7.07
C GLY A 65 30.99 25.50 -6.70
N LYS A 66 31.51 24.69 -7.65
CA LYS A 66 31.96 23.29 -7.55
C LYS A 66 31.40 22.50 -6.34
N GLY A 67 30.36 21.70 -6.60
CA GLY A 67 29.69 20.87 -5.59
C GLY A 67 30.68 20.10 -4.72
N SER A 68 30.55 20.28 -3.42
CA SER A 68 31.31 19.53 -2.42
C SER A 68 30.92 18.05 -2.49
N ASN A 69 31.92 17.18 -2.45
CA ASN A 69 31.80 15.72 -2.43
C ASN A 69 31.25 15.16 -1.09
N PHE A 70 30.36 15.91 -0.43
CA PHE A 70 29.73 15.49 0.83
C PHE A 70 28.79 14.31 0.58
N ASP A 71 29.06 13.19 1.23
CA ASP A 71 28.22 12.00 1.13
C ASP A 71 28.05 11.36 2.52
N CYS A 72 26.94 11.69 3.18
CA CYS A 72 26.53 11.10 4.46
C CYS A 72 26.35 9.58 4.37
N ASN A 73 26.10 9.03 3.17
CA ASN A 73 25.91 7.59 2.99
C ASN A 73 27.18 6.80 3.29
N ARG A 74 28.35 7.42 3.20
CA ARG A 74 29.63 6.76 3.48
C ARG A 74 29.70 6.27 4.92
N VAL A 75 29.24 7.07 5.87
CA VAL A 75 29.15 6.68 7.28
C VAL A 75 28.05 5.64 7.47
N LEU A 76 26.88 5.85 6.87
CA LEU A 76 25.75 4.93 7.02
C LEU A 76 26.02 3.53 6.44
N ARG A 77 26.88 3.40 5.43
CA ARG A 77 27.31 2.10 4.87
C ARG A 77 28.12 1.24 5.86
N LEU A 78 28.67 1.83 6.93
CA LEU A 78 29.39 1.08 7.98
C LEU A 78 28.42 0.42 8.98
N ILE A 79 27.16 0.86 9.02
CA ILE A 79 26.19 0.45 10.04
C ILE A 79 25.86 -1.05 9.98
N PRO A 80 25.67 -1.69 8.81
CA PRO A 80 25.40 -3.13 8.75
C PRO A 80 26.52 -4.02 9.30
N GLU A 81 27.79 -3.61 9.18
CA GLU A 81 28.90 -4.36 9.78
C GLU A 81 29.06 -4.02 11.27
N TRP A 82 28.81 -2.77 11.65
CA TRP A 82 28.88 -2.36 13.06
C TRP A 82 27.77 -3.02 13.88
N SER A 83 26.56 -3.15 13.33
CA SER A 83 25.41 -3.74 14.01
C SER A 83 25.69 -5.17 14.48
N LYS A 84 26.46 -5.95 13.71
CA LYS A 84 26.91 -7.30 14.09
C LYS A 84 27.81 -7.34 15.33
N THR A 85 28.38 -6.20 15.72
CA THR A 85 29.27 -6.09 16.88
C THR A 85 28.53 -5.73 18.16
N VAL A 86 27.28 -5.28 18.08
CA VAL A 86 26.47 -4.88 19.23
C VAL A 86 26.07 -6.11 20.05
N GLN A 87 26.31 -6.05 21.36
CA GLN A 87 26.02 -7.16 22.28
C GLN A 87 24.62 -7.09 22.90
N ASP A 88 24.15 -5.89 23.21
CA ASP A 88 22.83 -5.66 23.82
C ASP A 88 22.07 -4.57 23.06
N TRP A 89 21.10 -5.00 22.26
CA TRP A 89 20.24 -4.10 21.50
C TRP A 89 19.17 -3.42 22.37
N ASN A 90 18.78 -4.01 23.50
CA ASN A 90 17.75 -3.42 24.35
C ASN A 90 18.21 -2.09 24.96
N ALA A 91 19.51 -1.98 25.28
CA ALA A 91 20.12 -0.75 25.77
C ALA A 91 20.20 0.36 24.71
N LEU A 92 20.27 0.02 23.41
CA LEU A 92 20.42 0.99 22.32
C LEU A 92 19.11 1.41 21.68
N ILE A 93 18.22 0.46 21.42
CA ILE A 93 17.00 0.70 20.63
C ILE A 93 16.17 1.80 21.25
N GLY A 94 16.03 1.78 22.57
CA GLY A 94 15.21 2.75 23.26
C GLY A 94 15.63 4.20 23.06
N PRO A 95 16.85 4.57 23.49
CA PRO A 95 17.39 5.91 23.26
C PRO A 95 17.41 6.34 21.79
N LEU A 96 17.58 5.42 20.85
CA LEU A 96 17.54 5.73 19.42
C LEU A 96 16.13 6.11 18.94
N ILE A 97 15.10 5.39 19.41
CA ILE A 97 13.70 5.73 19.15
C ILE A 97 13.34 7.07 19.81
N ASP A 98 13.77 7.27 21.06
CA ASP A 98 13.52 8.50 21.81
C ASP A 98 14.20 9.71 21.12
N LYS A 99 15.41 9.52 20.56
CA LYS A 99 16.08 10.54 19.74
C LYS A 99 15.30 10.86 18.46
N MET A 100 14.74 9.86 17.79
CA MET A 100 13.91 10.10 16.59
C MET A 100 12.66 10.92 16.93
N PHE A 101 12.05 10.72 18.09
CA PHE A 101 10.93 11.53 18.56
C PHE A 101 11.32 12.95 18.96
N ALA A 102 12.52 13.14 19.52
CA ALA A 102 13.05 14.46 19.83
C ALA A 102 13.41 15.27 18.57
N GLU A 103 13.75 14.59 17.47
CA GLU A 103 14.18 15.20 16.20
C GLU A 103 13.38 14.65 15.00
N PRO A 104 12.06 14.88 14.92
CA PRO A 104 11.19 14.19 13.96
C PRO A 104 11.43 14.59 12.49
N SER A 105 12.11 15.71 12.24
CA SER A 105 12.52 16.15 10.90
C SER A 105 13.89 15.60 10.45
N ASN A 106 14.61 14.89 11.32
CA ASN A 106 15.96 14.39 11.04
C ASN A 106 15.92 13.07 10.22
N ALA A 107 15.92 13.20 8.90
CA ALA A 107 15.90 12.06 7.98
C ALA A 107 17.11 11.12 8.13
N THR A 108 18.25 11.59 8.65
CA THR A 108 19.44 10.75 8.88
C THR A 108 19.17 9.64 9.89
N ILE A 109 18.35 9.91 10.92
CA ILE A 109 17.97 8.91 11.92
C ILE A 109 17.12 7.81 11.27
N VAL A 110 16.14 8.17 10.44
CA VAL A 110 15.30 7.21 9.71
C VAL A 110 16.16 6.29 8.84
N ARG A 111 17.14 6.86 8.13
CA ARG A 111 18.06 6.10 7.29
C ARG A 111 18.95 5.19 8.11
N PHE A 112 19.47 5.66 9.25
CA PHE A 112 20.23 4.82 10.18
C PHE A 112 19.40 3.63 10.67
N LEU A 113 18.16 3.88 11.13
CA LEU A 113 17.25 2.84 11.62
C LEU A 113 16.90 1.81 10.53
N SER A 114 16.85 2.23 9.26
CA SER A 114 16.62 1.31 8.13
C SER A 114 17.73 0.26 7.95
N TYR A 115 18.96 0.53 8.40
CA TYR A 115 20.07 -0.43 8.35
C TYR A 115 20.05 -1.43 9.51
N ILE A 116 19.21 -1.20 10.53
CA ILE A 116 19.08 -2.06 11.73
C ILE A 116 17.64 -2.56 11.93
N ASN A 117 16.87 -2.63 10.86
CA ASN A 117 15.45 -2.98 10.88
C ASN A 117 15.17 -4.37 11.49
N GLU A 118 16.05 -5.35 11.27
CA GLU A 118 15.91 -6.68 11.86
C GLU A 118 16.11 -6.66 13.38
N GLN A 119 17.04 -5.82 13.88
CA GLN A 119 17.26 -5.65 15.31
C GLN A 119 16.10 -4.90 15.96
N LEU A 120 15.51 -3.92 15.25
CA LEU A 120 14.25 -3.29 15.69
C LEU A 120 13.11 -4.31 15.79
N ALA A 121 13.07 -5.29 14.88
CA ALA A 121 12.08 -6.36 14.89
C ALA A 121 12.24 -7.31 16.08
N GLU A 122 13.48 -7.59 16.49
CA GLU A 122 13.77 -8.44 17.66
C GLU A 122 13.30 -7.80 18.98
N ALA A 123 13.32 -6.47 19.06
CA ALA A 123 12.79 -5.71 20.20
C ALA A 123 11.45 -5.01 19.87
N ALA A 124 10.63 -5.62 19.02
CA ALA A 124 9.39 -5.02 18.53
C ALA A 124 8.47 -4.52 19.65
N ASP A 125 8.35 -5.25 20.76
CA ASP A 125 7.51 -4.84 21.90
C ASP A 125 7.97 -3.49 22.49
N VAL A 126 9.28 -3.30 22.62
CA VAL A 126 9.87 -2.06 23.15
C VAL A 126 9.67 -0.91 22.17
N VAL A 127 9.91 -1.16 20.87
CA VAL A 127 9.74 -0.16 19.80
C VAL A 127 8.28 0.27 19.71
N LEU A 128 7.35 -0.69 19.63
CA LEU A 128 5.94 -0.42 19.44
C LEU A 128 5.30 0.19 20.70
N SER A 129 5.73 -0.21 21.91
CA SER A 129 5.27 0.43 23.14
C SER A 129 5.63 1.92 23.19
N ARG A 130 6.86 2.27 22.76
CA ARG A 130 7.29 3.67 22.63
C ARG A 130 6.50 4.42 21.55
N VAL A 131 6.26 3.79 20.40
CA VAL A 131 5.42 4.36 19.33
C VAL A 131 4.02 4.66 19.85
N VAL A 132 3.37 3.70 20.51
CA VAL A 132 2.04 3.87 21.11
C VAL A 132 2.05 5.00 22.14
N PHE A 133 3.06 5.05 23.01
CA PHE A 133 3.20 6.13 23.99
C PHE A 133 3.32 7.51 23.31
N GLN A 134 4.14 7.63 22.27
CA GLN A 134 4.28 8.87 21.51
C GLN A 134 2.98 9.27 20.82
N MET A 135 2.28 8.31 20.19
CA MET A 135 1.02 8.57 19.50
C MET A 135 -0.11 8.98 20.46
N LYS A 136 -0.14 8.44 21.69
CA LYS A 136 -1.07 8.86 22.76
C LYS A 136 -0.87 10.31 23.18
N GLY A 137 0.37 10.76 23.26
CA GLY A 137 0.70 12.14 23.64
C GLY A 137 0.29 13.18 22.59
N GLN A 138 -0.02 12.75 21.36
CA GLN A 138 -0.40 13.64 20.27
C GLN A 138 -1.89 13.99 20.35
N LYS A 139 -2.18 15.28 20.56
CA LYS A 139 -3.56 15.79 20.53
C LYS A 139 -4.16 15.65 19.11
N GLY A 140 -5.50 15.56 19.06
CA GLY A 140 -6.24 15.67 17.80
C GLY A 140 -5.94 17.00 17.10
N ILE A 141 -6.01 17.01 15.77
CA ILE A 141 -5.88 18.26 15.02
C ILE A 141 -7.20 19.02 15.15
N ASP A 142 -7.11 20.28 15.59
CA ASP A 142 -8.23 21.19 15.65
C ASP A 142 -8.74 21.55 14.24
N GLU A 143 -10.05 21.52 14.03
CA GLU A 143 -10.69 21.74 12.72
C GLU A 143 -10.42 23.16 12.20
N ASP A 144 -10.45 24.15 13.09
CA ASP A 144 -10.14 25.55 12.77
C ASP A 144 -8.67 25.73 12.38
N PHE A 145 -7.77 24.95 13.01
CA PHE A 145 -6.34 24.96 12.70
C PHE A 145 -6.05 24.28 11.36
N PHE A 146 -6.74 23.17 11.06
CA PHE A 146 -6.57 22.42 9.82
C PHE A 146 -7.12 23.15 8.59
N SER A 147 -8.29 23.80 8.71
CA SER A 147 -8.91 24.51 7.59
C SER A 147 -8.04 25.66 7.07
N ARG A 148 -7.35 26.40 7.96
CA ARG A 148 -6.43 27.49 7.58
C ARG A 148 -5.21 27.00 6.78
N TRP A 149 -4.79 25.76 7.03
CA TRP A 149 -3.70 25.12 6.29
C TRP A 149 -4.09 24.79 4.86
N GLU A 150 -5.26 24.16 4.69
CA GLU A 150 -5.75 23.77 3.36
C GLU A 150 -5.93 24.98 2.45
N THR A 151 -6.38 26.11 3.01
CA THR A 151 -6.53 27.37 2.28
C THR A 151 -5.22 28.12 2.08
N LYS A 152 -4.10 27.65 2.65
CA LYS A 152 -2.77 28.30 2.62
C LYS A 152 -2.79 29.76 3.09
N THR A 153 -3.71 30.09 3.99
CA THR A 153 -3.88 31.45 4.52
C THR A 153 -3.15 31.69 5.85
N CYS A 154 -2.32 30.74 6.30
CA CYS A 154 -1.61 30.83 7.57
C CYS A 154 -0.47 31.87 7.54
N PRO A 155 -0.27 32.64 8.62
CA PRO A 155 0.94 33.44 8.82
C PRO A 155 2.19 32.54 8.95
N SER A 156 3.38 33.12 8.72
CA SER A 156 4.67 32.41 8.69
C SER A 156 4.93 31.52 9.92
N ASP A 157 4.61 32.01 11.12
CA ASP A 157 4.84 31.27 12.37
C ASP A 157 3.93 30.04 12.51
N ASP A 158 2.69 30.13 12.01
CA ASP A 158 1.75 29.01 12.01
C ASP A 158 2.17 27.93 11.00
N SER A 159 2.82 28.32 9.89
CA SER A 159 3.39 27.40 8.91
C SER A 159 4.51 26.54 9.51
N MET A 160 5.44 27.14 10.27
CA MET A 160 6.51 26.38 10.92
C MET A 160 5.98 25.41 11.99
N ARG A 161 5.01 25.85 12.81
CA ARG A 161 4.35 24.98 13.80
C ARG A 161 3.65 23.80 13.14
N MET A 162 3.06 24.02 11.97
CA MET A 162 2.35 22.99 11.22
C MET A 162 3.29 21.99 10.57
N GLN A 163 4.40 22.44 10.00
CA GLN A 163 5.45 21.54 9.52
C GLN A 163 6.00 20.68 10.67
N GLN A 164 6.25 21.29 11.83
CA GLN A 164 6.68 20.55 13.01
C GLN A 164 5.64 19.51 13.45
N SER A 165 4.36 19.88 13.52
CA SER A 165 3.26 18.96 13.83
C SER A 165 3.15 17.82 12.81
N LEU A 166 3.32 18.10 11.53
CA LEU A 166 3.35 17.08 10.47
C LEU A 166 4.48 16.08 10.72
N PHE A 167 5.71 16.54 10.98
CA PHE A 167 6.85 15.66 11.25
C PHE A 167 6.64 14.84 12.52
N GLU A 168 6.13 15.45 13.60
CA GLU A 168 5.80 14.74 14.84
C GLU A 168 4.79 13.61 14.62
N ARG A 169 3.81 13.82 13.74
CA ARG A 169 2.79 12.81 13.41
C ARG A 169 3.29 11.74 12.43
N LEU A 170 4.18 12.09 11.50
CA LEU A 170 4.80 11.14 10.57
C LEU A 170 5.84 10.26 11.25
N CYS A 171 6.64 10.83 12.16
CA CYS A 171 7.75 10.16 12.84
C CYS A 171 7.39 8.75 13.41
N PRO A 172 6.34 8.59 14.24
CA PRO A 172 5.98 7.26 14.75
C PRO A 172 5.53 6.30 13.64
N LEU A 173 4.91 6.78 12.57
CA LEU A 173 4.53 5.96 11.41
C LEU A 173 5.74 5.50 10.62
N LEU A 174 6.76 6.35 10.47
CA LEU A 174 8.01 5.99 9.80
C LEU A 174 8.73 4.86 10.55
N ILE A 175 8.74 4.87 11.90
CA ILE A 175 9.28 3.77 12.69
C ILE A 175 8.52 2.46 12.41
N VAL A 176 7.18 2.51 12.43
CA VAL A 176 6.34 1.33 12.11
C VAL A 176 6.60 0.83 10.69
N ARG A 177 6.84 1.74 9.73
CA ARG A 177 7.19 1.41 8.34
C ARG A 177 8.51 0.63 8.25
N LEU A 178 9.50 0.94 9.08
CA LEU A 178 10.80 0.27 9.07
C LEU A 178 10.75 -1.18 9.56
N LEU A 179 9.78 -1.51 10.42
CA LEU A 179 9.66 -2.86 10.97
C LEU A 179 9.34 -3.88 9.87
N PRO A 180 9.94 -5.08 9.86
CA PRO A 180 9.61 -6.15 8.92
C PRO A 180 8.16 -6.67 9.09
N LEU A 181 7.59 -7.28 8.03
CA LEU A 181 6.20 -7.74 8.04
C LEU A 181 5.91 -8.77 9.14
N ARG A 182 6.90 -9.60 9.50
CA ARG A 182 6.78 -10.63 10.55
C ARG A 182 6.35 -10.09 11.92
N VAL A 183 6.65 -8.83 12.22
CA VAL A 183 6.21 -8.17 13.48
C VAL A 183 4.69 -8.10 13.58
N PHE A 184 3.99 -8.02 12.45
CA PHE A 184 2.54 -7.97 12.40
C PHE A 184 1.89 -9.36 12.30
N ASN A 185 2.64 -10.45 12.42
CA ASN A 185 2.07 -11.80 12.31
C ASN A 185 1.59 -12.36 13.66
N ASP A 186 2.07 -11.83 14.78
CA ASP A 186 1.63 -12.27 16.10
C ASP A 186 0.31 -11.62 16.50
N LEU A 187 -0.79 -12.32 16.23
CA LEU A 187 -2.14 -11.93 16.65
C LEU A 187 -2.33 -11.87 18.17
N ASN A 188 -1.39 -12.40 18.97
CA ASN A 188 -1.46 -12.30 20.42
C ASN A 188 -0.81 -11.02 20.97
N SER A 189 -0.13 -10.23 20.13
CA SER A 189 0.49 -8.98 20.58
C SER A 189 -0.56 -7.94 20.96
N SER A 190 -0.68 -7.67 22.26
CA SER A 190 -1.58 -6.64 22.79
C SER A 190 -1.17 -5.23 22.37
N VAL A 191 0.13 -4.97 22.19
CA VAL A 191 0.64 -3.67 21.75
C VAL A 191 0.23 -3.40 20.30
N VAL A 192 0.29 -4.42 19.43
CA VAL A 192 -0.12 -4.28 18.03
C VAL A 192 -1.64 -4.21 17.91
N TYR A 193 -2.33 -5.21 18.46
CA TYR A 193 -3.74 -5.48 18.16
C TYR A 193 -4.74 -5.07 19.25
N GLY A 194 -4.28 -4.82 20.48
CA GLY A 194 -5.12 -4.40 21.59
C GLY A 194 -6.37 -5.25 21.78
N GLN A 195 -7.50 -4.58 21.97
CA GLN A 195 -8.81 -5.22 22.13
C GLN A 195 -9.47 -5.57 20.79
N LEU A 196 -8.96 -5.06 19.66
CA LEU A 196 -9.53 -5.29 18.32
C LEU A 196 -9.50 -6.76 17.88
N ARG A 197 -8.68 -7.59 18.53
CA ARG A 197 -8.71 -9.05 18.37
C ARG A 197 -10.03 -9.69 18.80
N ASN A 198 -10.64 -9.15 19.87
CA ASN A 198 -11.79 -9.74 20.55
C ASN A 198 -13.10 -8.99 20.27
N ALA A 199 -13.05 -7.92 19.48
CA ALA A 199 -14.25 -7.21 19.05
C ALA A 199 -15.17 -8.24 18.37
N PRO A 200 -16.40 -8.47 18.90
CA PRO A 200 -17.31 -9.40 18.29
C PRO A 200 -17.55 -8.94 16.85
N LEU A 201 -17.10 -9.75 15.91
CA LEU A 201 -17.43 -9.65 14.49
C LEU A 201 -18.91 -10.04 14.32
N MET A 202 -19.83 -9.34 14.98
CA MET A 202 -21.25 -9.69 15.02
C MET A 202 -22.09 -8.42 15.06
N HIS A 203 -22.74 -8.18 13.92
CA HIS A 203 -24.08 -7.62 13.75
C HIS A 203 -24.46 -6.41 14.61
N GLU A 204 -24.53 -5.28 13.92
CA GLU A 204 -25.47 -4.16 14.03
C GLU A 204 -24.71 -2.89 13.69
N TYR A 205 -25.45 -1.95 13.12
CA TYR A 205 -25.03 -0.64 12.61
C TYR A 205 -24.46 0.30 13.70
N GLY A 206 -23.59 -0.20 14.58
CA GLY A 206 -22.84 0.56 15.57
C GLY A 206 -21.53 1.06 14.96
N ASP A 207 -21.23 2.32 15.18
CA ASP A 207 -19.92 2.90 14.92
C ASP A 207 -18.88 2.05 15.68
N VAL A 208 -17.93 1.41 14.99
CA VAL A 208 -16.74 0.88 15.69
C VAL A 208 -15.92 2.12 15.99
N SER A 209 -16.35 2.84 17.02
CA SER A 209 -15.57 3.90 17.60
C SER A 209 -14.41 3.19 18.28
N ILE A 210 -13.26 3.11 17.59
CA ILE A 210 -11.98 2.65 18.14
C ILE A 210 -11.44 3.68 19.17
N THR A 211 -12.36 4.40 19.82
CA THR A 211 -12.12 5.43 20.82
C THR A 211 -11.92 4.71 22.14
N GLY A 212 -10.67 4.30 22.37
CA GLY A 212 -10.24 3.77 23.67
C GLY A 212 -9.26 2.59 23.60
N ASP A 213 -9.00 2.02 22.41
CA ASP A 213 -7.97 0.99 22.28
C ASP A 213 -6.60 1.63 22.04
N ASP A 214 -5.68 1.33 22.94
CA ASP A 214 -4.36 1.91 23.01
C ASP A 214 -3.34 1.03 22.25
N SER A 215 -3.68 0.70 21.00
CA SER A 215 -2.91 -0.23 20.17
C SER A 215 -2.39 0.43 18.90
N VAL A 216 -1.33 -0.14 18.31
CA VAL A 216 -0.77 0.35 17.03
C VAL A 216 -1.85 0.37 15.95
N VAL A 217 -2.63 -0.70 15.84
CA VAL A 217 -3.72 -0.80 14.85
C VAL A 217 -4.76 0.30 15.07
N ALA A 218 -5.18 0.53 16.31
CA ALA A 218 -6.14 1.60 16.61
C ALA A 218 -5.65 2.97 16.14
N PHE A 219 -4.39 3.32 16.43
CA PHE A 219 -3.82 4.58 15.95
C PHE A 219 -3.69 4.65 14.43
N LEU A 220 -3.28 3.56 13.77
CA LEU A 220 -3.19 3.51 12.31
C LEU A 220 -4.55 3.74 11.65
N VAL A 221 -5.58 3.04 12.12
CA VAL A 221 -6.95 3.15 11.60
C VAL A 221 -7.53 4.55 11.83
N ASN A 222 -7.38 5.09 13.04
CA ASN A 222 -7.84 6.43 13.37
C ASN A 222 -7.17 7.50 12.49
N ARG A 223 -5.86 7.39 12.23
CA ARG A 223 -5.16 8.33 11.36
C ARG A 223 -5.52 8.16 9.90
N ALA A 224 -5.59 6.93 9.40
CA ALA A 224 -5.89 6.63 8.00
C ALA A 224 -7.27 7.17 7.58
N PHE A 225 -8.26 7.07 8.48
CA PHE A 225 -9.66 7.39 8.18
C PHE A 225 -10.17 8.69 8.81
N SER A 226 -9.33 9.44 9.53
CA SER A 226 -9.70 10.76 10.03
C SER A 226 -9.78 11.77 8.90
N LYS A 227 -10.87 12.56 8.85
CA LYS A 227 -10.98 13.71 7.95
C LYS A 227 -9.99 14.82 8.33
N PHE A 228 -9.74 14.98 9.62
CA PHE A 228 -8.87 16.00 10.20
C PHE A 228 -7.48 15.41 10.50
N GLU A 229 -6.74 15.12 9.43
CA GLU A 229 -5.38 14.58 9.47
C GLU A 229 -4.61 15.05 8.24
N PHE A 230 -3.29 15.20 8.35
CA PHE A 230 -2.47 15.56 7.19
C PHE A 230 -2.53 14.46 6.11
N GLU A 231 -2.60 14.87 4.84
CA GLU A 231 -2.72 13.94 3.72
C GLU A 231 -1.59 12.90 3.70
N ASP A 232 -0.34 13.31 3.94
CA ASP A 232 0.81 12.41 3.99
C ASP A 232 0.73 11.42 5.17
N VAL A 233 0.19 11.85 6.31
CA VAL A 233 -0.04 11.00 7.49
C VAL A 233 -1.13 9.99 7.20
N ARG A 234 -2.25 10.39 6.57
CA ARG A 234 -3.33 9.47 6.15
C ARG A 234 -2.83 8.42 5.18
N LYS A 235 -2.10 8.84 4.13
CA LYS A 235 -1.55 7.93 3.11
C LYS A 235 -0.60 6.91 3.73
N LEU A 236 0.33 7.38 4.55
CA LEU A 236 1.27 6.48 5.22
C LEU A 236 0.57 5.55 6.21
N ALA A 237 -0.40 6.06 6.99
CA ALA A 237 -1.19 5.23 7.90
C ALA A 237 -2.00 4.17 7.15
N ALA A 238 -2.63 4.51 6.02
CA ALA A 238 -3.35 3.56 5.17
C ALA A 238 -2.41 2.52 4.52
N GLU A 239 -1.19 2.91 4.13
CA GLU A 239 -0.17 1.94 3.69
C GLU A 239 0.15 0.94 4.80
N LEU A 240 0.38 1.43 6.02
CA LEU A 240 0.71 0.61 7.18
C LEU A 240 -0.47 -0.27 7.61
N CYS A 241 -1.70 0.21 7.46
CA CYS A 241 -2.90 -0.61 7.65
C CYS A 241 -2.84 -1.87 6.77
N GLY A 242 -2.41 -1.76 5.51
CA GLY A 242 -2.23 -2.91 4.62
C GLY A 242 -1.23 -3.97 5.11
N ARG A 243 -0.39 -3.67 6.11
CA ARG A 243 0.56 -4.63 6.69
C ARG A 243 -0.01 -5.43 7.85
N ILE A 244 -1.14 -5.00 8.41
CA ILE A 244 -1.85 -5.65 9.51
C ILE A 244 -2.28 -7.07 9.07
N HIS A 245 -2.38 -8.01 10.01
CA HIS A 245 -2.86 -9.35 9.71
C HIS A 245 -4.30 -9.32 9.13
N PRO A 246 -4.63 -10.09 8.07
CA PRO A 246 -5.92 -9.99 7.36
C PRO A 246 -7.15 -10.25 8.24
N GLN A 247 -7.01 -11.11 9.25
CA GLN A 247 -8.07 -11.42 10.23
C GLN A 247 -8.55 -10.18 11.02
N VAL A 248 -7.68 -9.18 11.18
CA VAL A 248 -8.03 -7.92 11.87
C VAL A 248 -8.31 -6.82 10.83
N LEU A 249 -7.46 -6.70 9.82
CA LEU A 249 -7.57 -5.64 8.83
C LEU A 249 -8.87 -5.69 8.03
N LEU A 250 -9.18 -6.83 7.41
CA LEU A 250 -10.22 -6.91 6.38
C LEU A 250 -11.63 -6.66 6.93
N PRO A 251 -12.01 -7.18 8.12
CA PRO A 251 -13.30 -6.80 8.69
C PRO A 251 -13.41 -5.30 9.02
N LEU A 252 -12.34 -4.71 9.57
CA LEU A 252 -12.31 -3.29 9.90
C LEU A 252 -12.47 -2.43 8.64
N VAL A 253 -11.66 -2.70 7.62
CA VAL A 253 -11.71 -1.95 6.36
C VAL A 253 -13.02 -2.19 5.61
N CYS A 254 -13.57 -3.41 5.64
CA CYS A 254 -14.88 -3.67 5.05
C CYS A 254 -15.97 -2.80 5.69
N SER A 255 -16.03 -2.79 7.03
CA SER A 255 -16.99 -1.97 7.77
C SER A 255 -16.81 -0.46 7.50
N GLN A 256 -15.57 0.02 7.45
CA GLN A 256 -15.28 1.43 7.15
C GLN A 256 -15.62 1.79 5.69
N LEU A 257 -15.31 0.91 4.74
CA LEU A 257 -15.61 1.10 3.32
C LEU A 257 -17.11 1.17 3.07
N GLU A 258 -17.91 0.31 3.72
CA GLU A 258 -19.38 0.33 3.61
C GLU A 258 -19.96 1.63 4.14
N ARG A 259 -19.61 2.05 5.37
CA ARG A 259 -20.07 3.33 5.92
C ARG A 259 -19.63 4.53 5.08
N ALA A 260 -18.39 4.50 4.57
CA ALA A 260 -17.88 5.56 3.71
C ALA A 260 -18.61 5.60 2.36
N THR A 261 -19.03 4.45 1.84
CA THR A 261 -19.85 4.35 0.62
C THR A 261 -21.25 4.92 0.87
N GLU A 262 -21.90 4.58 2.00
CA GLU A 262 -23.22 5.12 2.39
C GLU A 262 -23.20 6.64 2.57
N SER A 263 -22.17 7.17 3.22
CA SER A 263 -21.99 8.60 3.48
C SER A 263 -21.31 9.39 2.34
N ARG A 264 -20.90 8.70 1.27
CA ARG A 264 -20.12 9.27 0.15
C ARG A 264 -18.82 9.97 0.60
N ASP A 265 -18.17 9.45 1.63
CA ASP A 265 -16.86 9.92 2.11
C ASP A 265 -15.73 9.37 1.22
N ILE A 266 -15.46 10.10 0.13
CA ILE A 266 -14.48 9.71 -0.88
C ILE A 266 -13.07 9.54 -0.29
N LEU A 267 -12.69 10.38 0.68
CA LEU A 267 -11.37 10.30 1.30
C LEU A 267 -11.20 8.98 2.07
N LYS A 268 -12.20 8.60 2.85
CA LYS A 268 -12.20 7.30 3.56
C LYS A 268 -12.25 6.13 2.58
N ILE A 269 -13.03 6.21 1.50
CA ILE A 269 -13.07 5.18 0.46
C ILE A 269 -11.67 4.97 -0.12
N ILE A 270 -10.99 6.04 -0.54
CA ILE A 270 -9.63 5.94 -1.10
C ILE A 270 -8.65 5.33 -0.09
N ALA A 271 -8.70 5.74 1.18
CA ALA A 271 -7.84 5.18 2.22
C ALA A 271 -8.13 3.69 2.49
N CYS A 272 -9.40 3.28 2.48
CA CYS A 272 -9.81 1.88 2.62
C CYS A 272 -9.27 1.05 1.45
N LEU A 273 -9.51 1.48 0.22
CA LEU A 273 -9.04 0.81 -0.98
C LEU A 273 -7.52 0.70 -1.01
N PHE A 274 -6.81 1.77 -0.64
CA PHE A 274 -5.34 1.75 -0.55
C PHE A 274 -4.84 0.75 0.51
N SER A 275 -5.52 0.64 1.65
CA SER A 275 -5.20 -0.36 2.68
C SER A 275 -5.40 -1.80 2.17
N VAL A 276 -6.51 -2.07 1.45
CA VAL A 276 -6.77 -3.40 0.86
C VAL A 276 -5.74 -3.71 -0.24
N CYS A 277 -5.47 -2.75 -1.14
CA CYS A 277 -4.46 -2.89 -2.18
C CYS A 277 -3.09 -3.26 -1.60
N THR A 278 -2.64 -2.52 -0.58
CA THR A 278 -1.37 -2.83 0.09
C THR A 278 -1.40 -4.22 0.74
N SER A 279 -2.51 -4.63 1.37
CA SER A 279 -2.68 -5.98 1.93
C SER A 279 -2.57 -7.07 0.87
N LEU A 280 -3.21 -6.88 -0.30
CA LEU A 280 -3.11 -7.80 -1.43
C LEU A 280 -1.69 -7.87 -1.99
N VAL A 281 -0.95 -6.76 -2.00
CA VAL A 281 0.46 -6.74 -2.47
C VAL A 281 1.39 -7.43 -1.48
N VAL A 282 1.29 -7.13 -0.18
CA VAL A 282 2.26 -7.60 0.82
C VAL A 282 1.92 -8.97 1.40
N ARG A 283 0.64 -9.36 1.42
CA ARG A 283 0.16 -10.65 1.95
C ARG A 283 -0.47 -11.57 0.91
N GLY A 284 -0.72 -11.08 -0.31
CA GLY A 284 -1.17 -11.90 -1.43
C GLY A 284 -2.39 -12.76 -1.11
N LYS A 285 -2.23 -14.07 -1.33
CA LYS A 285 -3.21 -15.12 -1.06
C LYS A 285 -3.86 -15.02 0.33
N GLU A 286 -3.10 -14.72 1.38
CA GLU A 286 -3.63 -14.68 2.76
C GLU A 286 -4.77 -13.67 2.91
N SER A 287 -4.68 -12.54 2.19
CA SER A 287 -5.75 -11.54 2.16
C SER A 287 -6.90 -11.97 1.26
N LEU A 288 -6.58 -12.54 0.09
CA LEU A 288 -7.58 -12.91 -0.92
C LEU A 288 -8.57 -13.97 -0.42
N VAL A 289 -8.09 -14.98 0.31
CA VAL A 289 -8.93 -16.10 0.78
C VAL A 289 -9.84 -15.73 1.96
N HIS A 290 -9.71 -14.52 2.50
CA HIS A 290 -10.46 -14.11 3.67
C HIS A 290 -11.94 -13.83 3.33
N PRO A 291 -12.92 -14.23 4.16
CA PRO A 291 -14.35 -14.12 3.82
C PRO A 291 -14.83 -12.71 3.47
N PHE A 292 -14.27 -11.68 4.10
CA PHE A 292 -14.64 -10.28 3.87
C PHE A 292 -14.19 -9.74 2.50
N ILE A 293 -13.31 -10.43 1.76
CA ILE A 293 -12.92 -9.98 0.43
C ILE A 293 -14.09 -9.96 -0.56
N LEU A 294 -15.02 -10.92 -0.43
CA LEU A 294 -16.23 -10.94 -1.25
C LEU A 294 -17.11 -9.72 -0.96
N GLN A 295 -17.21 -9.32 0.30
CA GLN A 295 -17.99 -8.14 0.72
C GLN A 295 -17.31 -6.85 0.22
N ILE A 296 -15.98 -6.75 0.34
CA ILE A 296 -15.20 -5.63 -0.21
C ILE A 296 -15.38 -5.52 -1.73
N TRP A 297 -15.35 -6.64 -2.47
CA TRP A 297 -15.70 -6.63 -3.91
C TRP A 297 -17.11 -6.06 -4.08
N ARG A 298 -18.14 -6.61 -3.44
CA ARG A 298 -19.51 -6.06 -3.57
C ARG A 298 -19.60 -4.54 -3.33
N THR A 299 -18.87 -4.01 -2.35
CA THR A 299 -18.84 -2.56 -2.10
C THR A 299 -18.10 -1.78 -3.19
N ILE A 300 -16.96 -2.28 -3.70
CA ILE A 300 -16.27 -1.71 -4.87
C ILE A 300 -17.22 -1.64 -6.07
N LYS A 301 -18.04 -2.68 -6.26
CA LYS A 301 -19.04 -2.75 -7.32
C LYS A 301 -19.99 -1.56 -7.31
N VAL A 302 -20.49 -1.22 -6.12
CA VAL A 302 -21.36 -0.06 -5.91
C VAL A 302 -20.63 1.24 -6.25
N ILE A 303 -19.38 1.38 -5.82
CA ILE A 303 -18.55 2.58 -6.11
C ILE A 303 -18.31 2.74 -7.62
N LEU A 304 -18.05 1.65 -8.35
CA LEU A 304 -17.84 1.67 -9.80
C LEU A 304 -19.11 2.03 -10.59
N LEU A 305 -20.30 1.89 -9.99
CA LEU A 305 -21.58 2.30 -10.59
C LEU A 305 -21.93 3.76 -10.34
N TRP A 306 -21.14 4.49 -9.54
CA TRP A 306 -21.41 5.91 -9.30
C TRP A 306 -21.21 6.75 -10.56
N PRO A 307 -22.09 7.75 -10.80
CA PRO A 307 -21.87 8.69 -11.89
C PRO A 307 -20.63 9.52 -11.59
N SER A 308 -19.73 9.62 -12.57
CA SER A 308 -18.50 10.41 -12.47
C SER A 308 -18.26 11.20 -13.76
N SER A 309 -17.54 12.31 -13.61
CA SER A 309 -16.95 13.08 -14.70
C SER A 309 -15.44 12.92 -14.69
N ASP A 310 -14.77 13.15 -15.83
CA ASP A 310 -13.33 13.02 -15.91
C ASP A 310 -12.60 13.94 -14.92
N GLY A 311 -11.68 13.37 -14.14
CA GLY A 311 -10.88 14.08 -13.14
C GLY A 311 -11.60 14.44 -11.83
N ASP A 312 -12.86 14.07 -11.64
CA ASP A 312 -13.57 14.35 -10.39
C ASP A 312 -13.10 13.45 -9.22
N GLN A 313 -13.53 13.76 -7.99
CA GLN A 313 -13.14 12.97 -6.82
C GLN A 313 -13.71 11.54 -6.86
N VAL A 314 -14.87 11.33 -7.48
CA VAL A 314 -15.49 10.00 -7.62
C VAL A 314 -14.63 9.11 -8.52
N SER A 315 -14.11 9.66 -9.61
CA SER A 315 -13.22 8.97 -10.53
C SER A 315 -11.98 8.45 -9.81
N LYS A 316 -11.42 9.18 -8.83
CA LYS A 316 -10.29 8.70 -8.02
C LYS A 316 -10.64 7.47 -7.19
N ALA A 317 -11.83 7.45 -6.57
CA ALA A 317 -12.31 6.26 -5.85
C ALA A 317 -12.54 5.09 -6.81
N GLN A 318 -13.09 5.34 -8.01
CA GLN A 318 -13.27 4.31 -9.04
C GLN A 318 -11.95 3.73 -9.52
N HIS A 319 -10.93 4.57 -9.78
CA HIS A 319 -9.59 4.10 -10.12
C HIS A 319 -8.97 3.26 -9.00
N GLY A 320 -9.16 3.67 -7.73
CA GLY A 320 -8.77 2.85 -6.58
C GLY A 320 -9.49 1.49 -6.55
N GLY A 321 -10.78 1.46 -6.91
CA GLY A 321 -11.57 0.23 -7.01
C GLY A 321 -11.08 -0.69 -8.13
N ILE A 322 -10.81 -0.12 -9.31
CA ILE A 322 -10.22 -0.82 -10.46
C ILE A 322 -8.89 -1.48 -10.05
N ASP A 323 -8.02 -0.71 -9.40
CA ASP A 323 -6.73 -1.20 -8.95
C ASP A 323 -6.83 -2.28 -7.87
N CYS A 324 -7.79 -2.16 -6.96
CA CYS A 324 -8.05 -3.18 -5.95
C CYS A 324 -8.51 -4.49 -6.58
N LEU A 325 -9.44 -4.47 -7.54
CA LEU A 325 -9.90 -5.67 -8.24
C LEU A 325 -8.78 -6.28 -9.10
N ALA A 326 -7.94 -5.46 -9.74
CA ALA A 326 -6.78 -5.94 -10.48
C ALA A 326 -5.79 -6.67 -9.57
N LEU A 327 -5.54 -6.15 -8.37
CA LEU A 327 -4.68 -6.81 -7.38
C LEU A 327 -5.29 -8.10 -6.83
N MET A 328 -6.63 -8.19 -6.71
CA MET A 328 -7.30 -9.45 -6.38
C MET A 328 -7.03 -10.53 -7.45
N ILE A 329 -7.09 -10.16 -8.74
CA ILE A 329 -6.73 -11.06 -9.86
C ILE A 329 -5.25 -11.46 -9.81
N CYS A 330 -4.35 -10.50 -9.53
CA CYS A 330 -2.93 -10.79 -9.42
C CYS A 330 -2.65 -11.76 -8.25
N ALA A 331 -3.30 -11.57 -7.09
CA ALA A 331 -3.18 -12.46 -5.94
C ALA A 331 -3.75 -13.86 -6.22
N GLU A 332 -4.85 -13.96 -6.98
CA GLU A 332 -5.45 -15.23 -7.43
C GLU A 332 -4.46 -16.02 -8.29
N SER A 333 -3.81 -15.32 -9.22
CA SER A 333 -2.83 -15.90 -10.15
C SER A 333 -1.54 -16.38 -9.48
N GLN A 334 -1.25 -15.91 -8.25
CA GLN A 334 -0.12 -16.40 -7.45
C GLN A 334 -0.44 -17.69 -6.69
N ALA A 335 -1.71 -18.12 -6.65
CA ALA A 335 -2.17 -19.29 -5.91
C ALA A 335 -3.05 -20.22 -6.76
N PRO A 336 -2.56 -20.73 -7.90
CA PRO A 336 -3.37 -21.47 -8.86
C PRO A 336 -4.05 -22.71 -8.27
N GLU A 337 -3.40 -23.39 -7.31
CA GLU A 337 -3.91 -24.58 -6.61
C GLU A 337 -5.26 -24.36 -5.91
N LEU A 338 -5.55 -23.12 -5.48
CA LEU A 338 -6.80 -22.78 -4.81
C LEU A 338 -7.92 -22.38 -5.78
N PHE A 339 -7.59 -22.17 -7.06
CA PHE A 339 -8.50 -21.62 -8.05
C PHE A 339 -8.53 -22.45 -9.34
N GLU A 340 -8.05 -23.71 -9.30
CA GLU A 340 -7.95 -24.59 -10.46
C GLU A 340 -9.30 -24.78 -11.16
N ASP A 341 -10.38 -24.93 -10.38
CA ASP A 341 -11.75 -25.06 -10.89
C ASP A 341 -12.27 -23.79 -11.58
N CYS A 342 -11.66 -22.63 -11.33
CA CYS A 342 -12.08 -21.36 -11.90
C CYS A 342 -11.55 -21.09 -13.31
N THR A 343 -10.47 -21.77 -13.71
CA THR A 343 -9.86 -21.68 -15.06
C THR A 343 -10.70 -22.37 -16.14
N SER A 344 -11.62 -23.24 -15.74
CA SER A 344 -12.50 -24.03 -16.60
C SER A 344 -13.78 -23.27 -16.97
N TRP A 345 -13.67 -22.17 -17.72
CA TRP A 345 -14.85 -21.40 -18.15
C TRP A 345 -15.83 -22.27 -18.99
N ARG A 346 -15.32 -23.20 -19.81
CA ARG A 346 -16.13 -24.04 -20.70
C ARG A 346 -17.06 -25.04 -20.00
N ARG A 347 -16.91 -25.34 -18.72
CA ARG A 347 -17.65 -26.45 -18.08
C ARG A 347 -19.01 -26.05 -17.49
N ASN A 348 -19.30 -24.76 -17.32
CA ASN A 348 -20.50 -24.30 -16.60
C ASN A 348 -21.60 -23.67 -17.46
N ILE A 349 -21.39 -23.45 -18.77
CA ILE A 349 -22.44 -22.93 -19.66
C ILE A 349 -23.33 -24.08 -20.18
N ALA A 350 -22.83 -25.32 -20.19
CA ALA A 350 -23.59 -26.51 -20.58
C ALA A 350 -23.97 -27.36 -19.36
N GLY A 351 -25.09 -27.01 -18.71
CA GLY A 351 -25.92 -27.94 -17.94
C GLY A 351 -25.36 -28.47 -16.62
N LYS A 352 -25.78 -27.88 -15.49
CA LYS A 352 -26.01 -28.63 -14.24
C LYS A 352 -27.19 -28.03 -13.47
N LYS A 353 -28.39 -28.49 -13.85
CA LYS A 353 -29.58 -28.47 -13.00
C LYS A 353 -29.40 -29.61 -11.99
N GLY A 354 -28.97 -29.28 -10.77
CA GLY A 354 -28.89 -30.23 -9.66
C GLY A 354 -27.48 -30.40 -9.10
N ASN A 355 -27.16 -29.68 -8.03
CA ASN A 355 -27.04 -30.21 -6.66
C ASN A 355 -26.60 -29.05 -5.75
N ARG A 356 -27.54 -28.41 -5.05
CA ARG A 356 -27.21 -27.39 -4.02
C ARG A 356 -26.84 -28.15 -2.74
N GLY A 357 -25.58 -28.53 -2.61
CA GLY A 357 -25.01 -29.05 -1.37
C GLY A 357 -23.72 -28.32 -1.04
N ASN A 358 -23.76 -27.46 -0.02
CA ASN A 358 -22.64 -26.92 0.79
C ASN A 358 -21.27 -26.68 0.13
N ALA A 359 -21.22 -26.07 -1.05
CA ALA A 359 -20.00 -25.40 -1.52
C ALA A 359 -20.16 -23.90 -1.28
N ILE A 360 -19.44 -23.35 -0.30
CA ILE A 360 -19.10 -21.92 -0.30
C ILE A 360 -18.50 -21.69 -1.69
N THR A 361 -19.21 -21.00 -2.56
CA THR A 361 -18.76 -20.78 -3.93
C THR A 361 -17.49 -19.96 -3.83
N GLU A 362 -16.34 -20.58 -4.10
CA GLU A 362 -15.04 -19.93 -3.99
C GLU A 362 -15.05 -18.65 -4.82
N PHE A 363 -14.79 -17.54 -4.14
CA PHE A 363 -14.72 -16.23 -4.73
C PHE A 363 -13.58 -16.20 -5.75
N CYS A 364 -13.90 -15.92 -7.01
CA CYS A 364 -12.93 -15.88 -8.10
C CYS A 364 -13.03 -14.53 -8.82
N ALA A 365 -12.04 -13.67 -8.59
CA ALA A 365 -12.06 -12.29 -9.02
C ALA A 365 -12.00 -12.21 -10.55
N LEU A 366 -11.12 -12.99 -11.18
CA LEU A 366 -10.92 -12.97 -12.62
C LEU A 366 -12.21 -13.37 -13.37
N ARG A 367 -12.82 -14.49 -12.99
CA ARG A 367 -14.07 -14.95 -13.61
C ARG A 367 -15.21 -13.95 -13.44
N ASN A 368 -15.34 -13.35 -12.26
CA ASN A 368 -16.38 -12.35 -12.00
C ASN A 368 -16.19 -11.10 -12.87
N VAL A 369 -14.96 -10.59 -12.99
CA VAL A 369 -14.64 -9.42 -13.83
C VAL A 369 -14.94 -9.72 -15.30
N ILE A 370 -14.51 -10.87 -15.81
CA ILE A 370 -14.76 -11.20 -17.21
C ILE A 370 -16.26 -11.43 -17.48
N SER A 371 -16.98 -12.08 -16.57
CA SER A 371 -18.44 -12.25 -16.67
C SER A 371 -19.15 -10.91 -16.75
N GLN A 372 -18.78 -9.94 -15.91
CA GLN A 372 -19.38 -8.60 -15.91
C GLN A 372 -18.95 -7.74 -17.11
N LEU A 373 -17.83 -8.07 -17.75
CA LEU A 373 -17.38 -7.42 -18.97
C LEU A 373 -18.16 -7.92 -20.20
N ILE A 374 -18.45 -9.22 -20.27
CA ILE A 374 -19.02 -9.88 -21.47
C ILE A 374 -20.55 -10.05 -21.37
N ASN A 375 -21.07 -10.45 -20.21
CA ASN A 375 -22.50 -10.72 -20.05
C ASN A 375 -23.25 -9.41 -19.79
N ASP A 376 -24.37 -9.24 -20.48
CA ASP A 376 -25.28 -8.12 -20.29
C ASP A 376 -26.26 -8.34 -19.11
N GLU A 377 -26.24 -9.54 -18.51
CA GLU A 377 -27.11 -9.88 -17.36
C GLU A 377 -26.45 -9.50 -16.03
N SER A 378 -27.13 -8.64 -15.28
CA SER A 378 -26.69 -8.14 -13.98
C SER A 378 -27.00 -9.13 -12.84
N ASP A 379 -26.01 -9.93 -12.42
CA ASP A 379 -25.99 -10.56 -11.08
C ASP A 379 -25.67 -9.50 -10.00
N ILE A 380 -26.48 -8.43 -9.94
CA ILE A 380 -26.31 -7.31 -8.99
C ILE A 380 -27.23 -7.50 -7.76
N SER A 381 -28.26 -8.34 -7.84
CA SER A 381 -29.16 -8.58 -6.71
C SER A 381 -28.69 -9.72 -5.79
N GLY A 382 -28.35 -9.36 -4.54
CA GLY A 382 -28.21 -10.30 -3.43
C GLY A 382 -29.52 -10.88 -2.91
N SER A 383 -30.67 -10.63 -3.55
CA SER A 383 -31.96 -11.21 -3.18
C SER A 383 -32.66 -11.80 -4.41
N LYS A 384 -32.90 -13.12 -4.38
CA LYS A 384 -33.66 -13.80 -5.43
C LYS A 384 -35.15 -13.60 -5.19
N LEU A 385 -35.79 -12.74 -5.98
CA LEU A 385 -37.18 -12.92 -6.38
C LEU A 385 -37.22 -13.33 -7.86
N PRO A 386 -38.06 -14.29 -8.28
CA PRO A 386 -37.89 -14.98 -9.57
C PRO A 386 -38.39 -14.23 -10.81
N TYR A 387 -38.78 -12.96 -10.70
CA TYR A 387 -39.44 -12.23 -11.80
C TYR A 387 -39.19 -10.73 -11.65
N GLU A 388 -38.00 -10.26 -12.00
CA GLU A 388 -37.76 -8.85 -12.30
C GLU A 388 -36.74 -8.79 -13.44
N ASN A 389 -37.08 -8.02 -14.48
CA ASN A 389 -36.24 -7.84 -15.66
C ASN A 389 -34.85 -7.38 -15.22
N SER A 390 -33.82 -8.18 -15.49
CA SER A 390 -32.43 -7.81 -15.25
C SER A 390 -32.10 -6.61 -16.14
N GLU A 391 -31.91 -5.44 -15.53
CA GLU A 391 -31.43 -4.27 -16.28
C GLU A 391 -30.04 -4.56 -16.86
N PRO A 392 -29.78 -4.15 -18.12
CA PRO A 392 -28.50 -4.37 -18.77
C PRO A 392 -27.38 -3.65 -18.01
N VAL A 393 -26.20 -4.26 -17.98
CA VAL A 393 -25.07 -3.72 -17.24
C VAL A 393 -24.62 -2.39 -17.87
N PRO A 394 -24.53 -1.27 -17.12
CA PRO A 394 -24.17 0.01 -17.70
C PRO A 394 -22.81 -0.01 -18.42
N VAL A 395 -22.75 0.60 -19.60
CA VAL A 395 -21.51 0.72 -20.41
C VAL A 395 -20.32 1.23 -19.59
N PRO A 396 -20.43 2.33 -18.79
CA PRO A 396 -19.30 2.81 -17.99
C PRO A 396 -18.74 1.76 -17.03
N PHE A 397 -19.61 0.93 -16.45
CA PHE A 397 -19.20 -0.13 -15.54
C PHE A 397 -18.48 -1.28 -16.27
N ARG A 398 -18.97 -1.67 -17.46
CA ARG A 398 -18.25 -2.63 -18.32
C ARG A 398 -16.87 -2.09 -18.73
N LEU A 399 -16.75 -0.80 -19.01
CA LEU A 399 -15.45 -0.14 -19.25
C LEU A 399 -14.54 -0.20 -18.02
N CYS A 400 -15.06 -0.05 -16.81
CA CYS A 400 -14.29 -0.29 -15.59
C CYS A 400 -13.77 -1.73 -15.52
N MET A 401 -14.55 -2.74 -15.87
CA MET A 401 -14.08 -4.14 -15.91
C MET A 401 -12.97 -4.36 -16.93
N ALA A 402 -13.04 -3.70 -18.09
CA ALA A 402 -11.94 -3.72 -19.06
C ALA A 402 -10.67 -3.08 -18.46
N ASN A 403 -10.79 -1.93 -17.79
CA ASN A 403 -9.67 -1.28 -17.10
C ASN A 403 -9.08 -2.13 -15.96
N VAL A 404 -9.91 -2.95 -15.28
CA VAL A 404 -9.42 -3.93 -14.31
C VAL A 404 -8.50 -4.95 -14.97
N LEU A 405 -8.89 -5.51 -16.12
CA LEU A 405 -8.06 -6.47 -16.85
C LEU A 405 -6.78 -5.83 -17.42
N ILE A 406 -6.85 -4.58 -17.89
CA ILE A 406 -5.68 -3.81 -18.32
C ILE A 406 -4.69 -3.61 -17.16
N SER A 407 -5.20 -3.14 -16.00
CA SER A 407 -4.39 -2.94 -14.79
C SER A 407 -3.80 -4.26 -14.28
N ALA A 408 -4.55 -5.37 -14.35
CA ALA A 408 -4.05 -6.70 -14.01
C ALA A 408 -2.90 -7.14 -14.94
N CYS A 409 -3.02 -6.90 -16.26
CA CYS A 409 -1.93 -7.21 -17.20
C CYS A 409 -0.65 -6.43 -16.88
N GLN A 410 -0.76 -5.19 -16.41
CA GLN A 410 0.38 -4.35 -16.05
C GLN A 410 1.07 -4.80 -14.76
N LYS A 411 0.30 -5.28 -13.78
CA LYS A 411 0.77 -5.54 -12.40
C LYS A 411 1.13 -7.00 -12.13
N ILE A 412 0.70 -7.93 -12.97
CA ILE A 412 0.91 -9.36 -12.74
C ILE A 412 2.39 -9.75 -12.77
N SER A 413 2.78 -10.63 -11.85
CA SER A 413 4.13 -11.21 -11.82
C SER A 413 4.33 -12.19 -12.99
N ASP A 414 5.59 -12.47 -13.32
CA ASP A 414 5.92 -13.37 -14.44
C ASP A 414 5.28 -14.77 -14.32
N TYR A 415 5.14 -15.28 -13.10
CA TYR A 415 4.49 -16.57 -12.82
C TYR A 415 3.01 -16.61 -13.25
N GLY A 416 2.27 -15.51 -13.07
CA GLY A 416 0.83 -15.47 -13.35
C GLY A 416 0.48 -15.19 -14.81
N LYS A 417 1.44 -14.73 -15.63
CA LYS A 417 1.18 -14.25 -17.00
C LYS A 417 0.52 -15.29 -17.90
N GLU A 418 0.99 -16.54 -17.83
CA GLU A 418 0.48 -17.63 -18.66
C GLU A 418 -0.98 -17.97 -18.32
N SER A 419 -1.30 -18.10 -17.03
CA SER A 419 -2.66 -18.38 -16.56
C SER A 419 -3.63 -17.26 -16.95
N LEU A 420 -3.21 -16.01 -16.77
CA LEU A 420 -4.01 -14.84 -17.12
C LEU A 420 -4.27 -14.78 -18.63
N ALA A 421 -3.25 -14.96 -19.47
CA ALA A 421 -3.37 -14.95 -20.92
C ALA A 421 -4.30 -16.06 -21.42
N LYS A 422 -4.15 -17.27 -20.90
CA LYS A 422 -4.99 -18.43 -21.24
C LYS A 422 -6.47 -18.25 -20.91
N THR A 423 -6.79 -17.41 -19.92
CA THR A 423 -8.16 -17.19 -19.47
C THR A 423 -8.82 -16.00 -20.18
N ILE A 424 -8.11 -14.88 -20.29
CA ILE A 424 -8.68 -13.63 -20.84
C ILE A 424 -8.77 -13.70 -22.37
N LEU A 425 -7.70 -14.09 -23.05
CA LEU A 425 -7.59 -13.89 -24.50
C LEU A 425 -8.61 -14.69 -25.30
N PRO A 426 -8.81 -16.02 -25.08
CA PRO A 426 -9.77 -16.77 -25.88
C PRO A 426 -11.17 -16.16 -25.81
N CYS A 427 -11.56 -15.70 -24.63
CA CYS A 427 -12.94 -15.26 -24.42
C CYS A 427 -13.20 -13.85 -24.95
N LEU A 428 -12.20 -12.96 -24.93
CA LEU A 428 -12.31 -11.68 -25.60
C LEU A 428 -12.29 -11.83 -27.13
N ILE A 429 -11.46 -12.74 -27.67
CA ILE A 429 -11.44 -13.04 -29.11
C ILE A 429 -12.79 -13.57 -29.59
N ASP A 430 -13.42 -14.47 -28.82
CA ASP A 430 -14.74 -15.00 -29.17
C ASP A 430 -15.84 -13.93 -29.05
N SER A 431 -15.76 -13.06 -28.04
CA SER A 431 -16.82 -12.08 -27.73
C SER A 431 -16.78 -10.81 -28.59
N VAL A 432 -15.59 -10.35 -29.00
CA VAL A 432 -15.41 -9.11 -29.77
C VAL A 432 -16.09 -9.14 -31.14
N GLU A 433 -16.29 -10.33 -31.71
CA GLU A 433 -16.96 -10.48 -33.01
C GLU A 433 -18.47 -10.31 -32.91
N VAL A 434 -19.06 -10.60 -31.74
CA VAL A 434 -20.50 -10.57 -31.48
C VAL A 434 -20.93 -9.28 -30.79
N GLU A 435 -20.00 -8.57 -30.15
CA GLU A 435 -20.28 -7.30 -29.46
C GLU A 435 -20.73 -6.19 -30.42
N THR A 436 -21.92 -5.66 -30.12
CA THR A 436 -22.60 -4.66 -30.94
C THR A 436 -22.25 -3.23 -30.49
N GLN A 437 -21.93 -3.03 -29.22
CA GLN A 437 -21.58 -1.72 -28.66
C GLN A 437 -20.14 -1.34 -29.03
N PRO A 438 -19.92 -0.23 -29.78
CA PRO A 438 -18.60 0.13 -30.28
C PRO A 438 -17.61 0.46 -29.16
N GLU A 439 -18.07 1.08 -28.07
CA GLU A 439 -17.24 1.44 -26.91
C GLU A 439 -16.70 0.19 -26.21
N ILE A 440 -17.55 -0.81 -26.00
CA ILE A 440 -17.17 -2.07 -25.36
C ILE A 440 -16.26 -2.88 -26.28
N ARG A 441 -16.57 -2.92 -27.57
CA ARG A 441 -15.71 -3.57 -28.57
C ARG A 441 -14.31 -2.95 -28.59
N ALA A 442 -14.22 -1.61 -28.52
CA ALA A 442 -12.94 -0.91 -28.40
C ALA A 442 -12.20 -1.26 -27.10
N ALA A 443 -12.93 -1.36 -25.98
CA ALA A 443 -12.35 -1.77 -24.71
C ALA A 443 -11.79 -3.21 -24.73
N PHE A 444 -12.48 -4.16 -25.39
CA PHE A 444 -11.95 -5.52 -25.59
C PHE A 444 -10.62 -5.50 -26.36
N ILE A 445 -10.54 -4.68 -27.42
CA ILE A 445 -9.32 -4.51 -28.20
C ILE A 445 -8.20 -3.90 -27.35
N GLN A 446 -8.50 -2.90 -26.53
CA GLN A 446 -7.53 -2.32 -25.60
C GLN A 446 -7.00 -3.36 -24.60
N VAL A 447 -7.87 -4.19 -24.02
CA VAL A 447 -7.45 -5.29 -23.13
C VAL A 447 -6.54 -6.27 -23.87
N MET A 448 -6.90 -6.70 -25.08
CA MET A 448 -6.06 -7.58 -25.89
C MET A 448 -4.70 -6.96 -26.22
N PHE A 449 -4.67 -5.67 -26.55
CA PHE A 449 -3.42 -4.95 -26.80
C PHE A 449 -2.53 -4.88 -25.56
N SER A 450 -3.10 -4.52 -24.40
CA SER A 450 -2.40 -4.52 -23.12
C SER A 450 -1.89 -5.91 -22.75
N ALA A 451 -2.67 -6.97 -23.01
CA ALA A 451 -2.25 -8.34 -22.78
C ALA A 451 -1.05 -8.72 -23.67
N VAL A 452 -1.08 -8.41 -24.97
CA VAL A 452 0.05 -8.63 -25.89
C VAL A 452 1.31 -7.89 -25.41
N TYR A 453 1.16 -6.63 -25.01
CA TYR A 453 2.29 -5.79 -24.61
C TYR A 453 2.92 -6.23 -23.28
N HIS A 454 2.11 -6.51 -22.25
CA HIS A 454 2.61 -6.79 -20.91
C HIS A 454 2.86 -8.28 -20.62
N LEU A 455 2.07 -9.19 -21.22
CA LEU A 455 2.19 -10.63 -20.97
C LEU A 455 3.22 -11.30 -21.91
N LYS A 456 3.61 -10.64 -23.01
CA LYS A 456 4.70 -11.04 -23.91
C LYS A 456 4.54 -12.49 -24.39
N LEU A 457 5.53 -13.36 -24.11
CA LEU A 457 5.58 -14.75 -24.57
C LEU A 457 4.40 -15.60 -24.08
N ALA A 458 3.76 -15.22 -22.98
CA ALA A 458 2.57 -15.91 -22.47
C ALA A 458 1.39 -15.91 -23.46
N VAL A 459 1.40 -15.01 -24.44
CA VAL A 459 0.35 -14.87 -25.47
C VAL A 459 0.56 -15.80 -26.66
N LEU A 460 1.72 -16.48 -26.76
CA LEU A 460 2.05 -17.35 -27.90
C LEU A 460 0.95 -18.37 -28.25
N PRO A 461 0.28 -19.04 -27.29
CA PRO A 461 -0.80 -19.99 -27.59
C PRO A 461 -1.99 -19.37 -28.33
N CYS A 462 -2.23 -18.06 -28.18
CA CYS A 462 -3.36 -17.33 -28.79
C CYS A 462 -2.92 -16.44 -29.98
N SER A 463 -1.62 -16.44 -30.34
CA SER A 463 -1.05 -15.52 -31.33
C SER A 463 -1.69 -15.66 -32.73
N ARG A 464 -2.00 -16.89 -33.15
CA ARG A 464 -2.66 -17.16 -34.44
C ARG A 464 -4.06 -16.54 -34.50
N ASP A 465 -4.81 -16.66 -33.43
CA ASP A 465 -6.19 -16.17 -33.36
C ASP A 465 -6.22 -14.64 -33.30
N LEU A 466 -5.29 -14.03 -32.55
CA LEU A 466 -5.10 -12.57 -32.53
C LEU A 466 -4.71 -12.01 -33.90
N LEU A 467 -3.80 -12.68 -34.62
CA LEU A 467 -3.42 -12.27 -35.98
C LEU A 467 -4.61 -12.38 -36.94
N LYS A 468 -5.35 -13.49 -36.89
CA LYS A 468 -6.55 -13.69 -37.70
C LYS A 468 -7.59 -12.61 -37.45
N LEU A 469 -7.83 -12.28 -36.17
CA LEU A 469 -8.75 -11.23 -35.77
C LEU A 469 -8.31 -9.85 -36.29
N SER A 470 -7.01 -9.53 -36.14
CA SER A 470 -6.44 -8.27 -36.64
C SER A 470 -6.58 -8.12 -38.15
N LEU A 471 -6.27 -9.18 -38.91
CA LEU A 471 -6.45 -9.20 -40.38
C LEU A 471 -7.92 -9.05 -40.78
N LYS A 472 -8.84 -9.65 -40.02
CA LYS A 472 -10.29 -9.52 -40.26
C LYS A 472 -10.77 -8.08 -40.09
N PHE A 473 -10.31 -7.38 -39.05
CA PHE A 473 -10.65 -5.97 -38.82
C PHE A 473 -9.95 -5.02 -39.81
N LEU A 474 -8.73 -5.34 -40.26
CA LEU A 474 -8.06 -4.56 -41.32
C LEU A 474 -8.71 -4.75 -42.70
N GLY A 475 -9.21 -5.97 -42.98
CA GLY A 475 -9.89 -6.30 -44.24
C GLY A 475 -11.29 -5.68 -44.37
N LYS A 476 -11.94 -5.41 -43.23
CA LYS A 476 -13.12 -4.54 -43.16
C LYS A 476 -12.63 -3.09 -43.11
N ARG A 477 -12.42 -2.46 -44.27
CA ARG A 477 -12.08 -1.02 -44.34
C ARG A 477 -13.07 -0.20 -43.50
N SER A 478 -12.54 0.79 -42.78
CA SER A 478 -13.22 1.95 -42.20
C SER A 478 -14.53 2.30 -42.90
N GLU A 479 -15.66 1.88 -42.34
CA GLU A 479 -16.97 2.53 -42.51
C GLU A 479 -17.35 3.17 -41.19
#